data_AF-A0A7K2VXM1-F1
#
_entry.id   AF-A0A7K2VXM1-F1
#
_cell.length_a   1.000
_cell.length_b   1.000
_cell.length_c   1.000
_cell.angle_alpha   90.00
_cell.angle_beta   90.00
_cell.angle_gamma   90.00
#
_symmetry.space_group_name_H-M   'P 1'
#
loop_
_entity.id
_entity.type
_entity.pdbx_description
1 polymer ?
#
loop_
_entity_poly.entity_id
_entity_poly.type
_entity_poly.pdbx_seq_one_letter_code
_entity_poly.pdbx_strand_id
1 'polypeptide(L)'
;MSLVIPVDEYATDEWYPGFTPAFGHAPFVVEPFRTFSEQDERRFWFLDFHCPRGLTPLGTTWLEDCYSWGTQLTAEQMPLPHSRGITQRMAGTHVYAAAILVESRYEIEARSVRMRSHLPGFLQGFKALWNRRVAEIDAGWRYFQGIDVERSSLSELGTMLAEARRYAQRAFEIHFEMMYPLLANHLGFTGMCTELGLPPPPRPPRPDAPVVLPP
;
A
#
# COMPACT_ATOMS: atom_id res chain seq x y z
N MET A 1 -7.69 -29.01 8.63
CA MET A 1 -6.42 -28.95 9.37
C MET A 1 -5.79 -27.61 9.05
N SER A 2 -5.58 -26.75 10.05
CA SER A 2 -4.79 -25.53 9.89
C SER A 2 -3.32 -25.92 9.81
N LEU A 3 -2.67 -25.65 8.67
CA LEU A 3 -1.22 -25.77 8.55
C LEU A 3 -0.59 -24.66 9.41
N VAL A 4 0.14 -25.04 10.45
CA VAL A 4 0.91 -24.12 11.30
C VAL A 4 2.37 -24.23 10.86
N ILE A 5 2.93 -23.13 10.38
CA ILE A 5 4.32 -23.03 9.94
C ILE A 5 5.08 -22.21 11.00
N PRO A 6 6.10 -22.77 11.68
CA PRO A 6 6.87 -22.04 12.67
C PRO A 6 7.68 -20.90 12.03
N VAL A 7 7.71 -19.75 12.70
CA VAL A 7 8.35 -18.53 12.18
C VAL A 7 9.87 -18.58 12.33
N ASP A 8 10.39 -19.33 13.32
CA ASP A 8 11.82 -19.42 13.65
C ASP A 8 12.70 -19.86 12.48
N GLU A 9 12.19 -20.74 11.62
CA GLU A 9 12.91 -21.22 10.43
C GLU A 9 13.10 -20.11 9.37
N TYR A 10 12.34 -19.02 9.48
CA TYR A 10 12.34 -17.89 8.55
C TYR A 10 12.79 -16.57 9.18
N ALA A 11 12.98 -16.54 10.51
CA ALA A 11 13.48 -15.41 11.27
C ALA A 11 15.01 -15.29 11.11
N THR A 12 15.45 -15.05 9.89
CA THR A 12 16.86 -14.80 9.55
C THR A 12 17.02 -13.36 9.06
N ASP A 13 18.17 -12.74 9.29
CA ASP A 13 18.46 -11.39 8.77
C ASP A 13 18.67 -11.40 7.24
N GLU A 14 19.12 -12.55 6.70
CA GLU A 14 19.36 -12.76 5.28
C GLU A 14 18.10 -13.31 4.58
N TRP A 15 17.24 -12.43 4.08
CA TRP A 15 16.04 -12.84 3.35
C TRP A 15 16.30 -13.21 1.87
N TYR A 16 17.44 -12.78 1.31
CA TYR A 16 17.86 -13.13 -0.05
C TYR A 16 19.35 -13.51 -0.04
N PRO A 17 19.77 -14.61 -0.72
CA PRO A 17 21.16 -15.06 -0.68
C PRO A 17 22.16 -13.99 -1.13
N GLY A 18 23.15 -13.69 -0.28
CA GLY A 18 24.16 -12.65 -0.48
C GLY A 18 23.66 -11.23 -0.22
N PHE A 19 22.43 -11.05 0.27
CA PHE A 19 21.91 -9.73 0.61
C PHE A 19 22.59 -9.21 1.87
N THR A 20 23.41 -8.19 1.68
CA THR A 20 23.92 -7.36 2.78
C THR A 20 23.26 -5.99 2.64
N PRO A 21 22.51 -5.50 3.64
CA PRO A 21 21.90 -4.19 3.56
C PRO A 21 22.99 -3.11 3.45
N ALA A 22 23.20 -2.57 2.25
CA ALA A 22 24.18 -1.50 2.00
C ALA A 22 23.53 -0.11 1.99
N PHE A 23 22.23 -0.05 1.69
CA PHE A 23 21.41 1.14 1.83
C PHE A 23 20.49 0.93 3.03
N GLY A 24 20.70 1.73 4.07
CA GLY A 24 19.95 1.64 5.32
C GLY A 24 18.45 1.67 5.08
N HIS A 25 17.73 0.86 5.86
CA HIS A 25 16.27 0.75 5.90
C HIS A 25 15.59 2.04 5.49
N ALA A 26 14.75 1.98 4.45
CA ALA A 26 13.97 3.13 4.02
C ALA A 26 13.24 3.75 5.24
N PRO A 27 13.09 5.08 5.27
CA PRO A 27 12.33 5.72 6.32
C PRO A 27 10.93 5.08 6.37
N PHE A 28 10.43 4.88 7.58
CA PHE A 28 9.09 4.36 7.83
C PHE A 28 8.30 5.36 8.67
N VAL A 29 6.98 5.31 8.54
CA VAL A 29 6.10 6.24 9.25
C VAL A 29 5.74 5.70 10.63
N VAL A 30 5.39 4.41 10.72
CA VAL A 30 4.92 3.77 11.94
C VAL A 30 5.73 2.53 12.27
N GLU A 31 5.81 1.60 11.33
CA GLU A 31 6.45 0.31 11.53
C GLU A 31 7.37 -0.02 10.34
N PRO A 32 8.64 -0.42 10.58
CA PRO A 32 9.58 -0.69 9.50
C PRO A 32 9.22 -1.95 8.73
N PHE A 33 9.65 -1.98 7.47
CA PHE A 33 9.81 -3.21 6.71
C PHE A 33 11.05 -3.97 7.22
N ARG A 34 10.89 -5.27 7.51
CA ARG A 34 11.94 -6.14 8.04
C ARG A 34 11.59 -7.63 7.88
N THR A 35 12.47 -8.52 8.31
CA THR A 35 12.19 -9.95 8.44
C THR A 35 11.38 -10.25 9.70
N PHE A 36 10.76 -11.43 9.74
CA PHE A 36 9.98 -11.87 10.89
C PHE A 36 10.83 -11.99 12.17
N SER A 37 10.15 -11.80 13.31
CA SER A 37 10.64 -12.02 14.67
C SER A 37 9.56 -12.69 15.52
N GLU A 38 9.92 -13.26 16.67
CA GLU A 38 8.95 -13.88 17.61
C GLU A 38 7.77 -12.96 17.97
N GLN A 39 7.97 -11.64 18.01
CA GLN A 39 6.91 -10.69 18.33
C GLN A 39 5.79 -10.67 17.27
N ASP A 40 6.10 -11.06 16.03
CA ASP A 40 5.16 -11.02 14.92
C ASP A 40 4.12 -12.15 14.99
N GLU A 41 4.33 -13.20 15.80
CA GLU A 41 3.35 -14.30 15.99
C GLU A 41 2.00 -13.84 16.56
N ARG A 42 1.98 -12.66 17.19
CA ARG A 42 0.78 -12.09 17.82
C ARG A 42 -0.21 -11.48 16.83
N ARG A 43 0.14 -11.42 15.54
CA ARG A 43 -0.64 -10.76 14.49
C ARG A 43 -0.98 -11.76 13.39
N PHE A 44 -2.15 -11.58 12.77
CA PHE A 44 -2.49 -12.32 11.57
C PHE A 44 -1.73 -11.76 10.37
N TRP A 45 -1.03 -12.64 9.65
CA TRP A 45 -0.27 -12.31 8.45
C TRP A 45 -0.85 -13.04 7.24
N PHE A 46 -0.96 -12.34 6.11
CA PHE A 46 -1.35 -12.95 4.84
C PHE A 46 -0.24 -12.80 3.81
N LEU A 47 -0.07 -13.82 2.97
CA LEU A 47 0.84 -13.76 1.83
C LEU A 47 0.35 -12.67 0.88
N ASP A 48 1.22 -11.72 0.57
CA ASP A 48 0.88 -10.60 -0.31
C ASP A 48 0.61 -11.08 -1.74
N PHE A 49 -0.53 -10.66 -2.29
CA PHE A 49 -0.99 -11.12 -3.60
C PHE A 49 -0.34 -10.38 -4.79
N HIS A 50 0.38 -9.28 -4.57
CA HIS A 50 1.08 -8.56 -5.63
C HIS A 50 2.36 -9.28 -6.04
N CYS A 51 2.97 -10.04 -5.12
CA CYS A 51 4.20 -10.78 -5.37
C CYS A 51 4.09 -12.25 -4.92
N PRO A 52 3.12 -13.01 -5.45
CA PRO A 52 2.84 -14.36 -4.96
C PRO A 52 3.97 -15.36 -5.27
N ARG A 53 4.85 -15.02 -6.21
CA ARG A 53 6.04 -15.80 -6.58
C ARG A 53 7.33 -15.30 -5.91
N GLY A 54 7.20 -14.41 -4.93
CA GLY A 54 8.32 -13.78 -4.26
C GLY A 54 8.86 -12.56 -5.02
N LEU A 55 9.76 -11.84 -4.36
CA LEU A 55 10.38 -10.62 -4.83
C LEU A 55 11.78 -10.85 -5.37
N THR A 56 12.14 -9.99 -6.33
CA THR A 56 13.53 -9.77 -6.72
C THR A 56 14.18 -8.74 -5.78
N PRO A 57 15.53 -8.67 -5.72
CA PRO A 57 16.21 -7.65 -4.94
C PRO A 57 15.82 -6.22 -5.29
N LEU A 58 15.57 -5.90 -6.57
CA LEU A 58 15.09 -4.57 -6.95
C LEU A 58 13.64 -4.34 -6.51
N GLY A 59 12.81 -5.39 -6.48
CA GLY A 59 11.42 -5.32 -6.05
C GLY A 59 11.21 -4.91 -4.59
N THR A 60 12.24 -4.96 -3.74
CA THR A 60 12.12 -4.43 -2.36
C THR A 60 11.97 -2.93 -2.32
N THR A 61 12.51 -2.19 -3.30
CA THR A 61 12.31 -0.74 -3.39
C THR A 61 10.82 -0.39 -3.50
N TRP A 62 10.05 -1.22 -4.22
CA TRP A 62 8.59 -1.08 -4.25
C TRP A 62 7.95 -1.36 -2.89
N LEU A 63 8.39 -2.40 -2.18
CA LEU A 63 7.85 -2.67 -0.85
C LEU A 63 8.13 -1.56 0.14
N GLU A 64 9.38 -1.13 0.22
CA GLU A 64 9.83 -0.15 1.20
C GLU A 64 9.28 1.23 0.89
N ASP A 65 9.64 1.78 -0.27
CA ASP A 65 9.36 3.17 -0.64
C ASP A 65 7.90 3.38 -1.03
N CYS A 66 7.22 2.34 -1.53
CA CYS A 66 5.88 2.48 -2.09
C CYS A 66 4.81 1.86 -1.18
N TYR A 67 4.87 0.55 -0.92
CA TYR A 67 3.79 -0.14 -0.23
C TYR A 67 3.77 0.13 1.29
N SER A 68 4.91 -0.09 1.96
CA SER A 68 5.07 0.11 3.41
C SER A 68 4.91 1.59 3.76
N TRP A 69 5.67 2.46 3.08
CA TRP A 69 5.59 3.90 3.27
C TRP A 69 4.19 4.46 2.96
N GLY A 70 3.67 4.19 1.76
CA GLY A 70 2.43 4.83 1.28
C GLY A 70 1.21 4.47 2.12
N THR A 71 1.07 3.19 2.50
CA THR A 71 -0.05 2.76 3.36
C THR A 71 -0.02 3.45 4.72
N GLN A 72 1.15 3.53 5.34
CA GLN A 72 1.29 4.12 6.67
C GLN A 72 1.18 5.65 6.63
N LEU A 73 1.79 6.31 5.65
CA LEU A 73 1.71 7.77 5.49
C LEU A 73 0.26 8.21 5.31
N THR A 74 -0.46 7.59 4.37
CA THR A 74 -1.85 7.96 4.13
C THR A 74 -2.72 7.64 5.33
N ALA A 75 -2.50 6.53 6.03
CA ALA A 75 -3.23 6.24 7.26
C ALA A 75 -2.96 7.26 8.37
N GLU A 76 -1.86 8.00 8.36
CA GLU A 76 -1.63 9.08 9.32
C GLU A 76 -2.22 10.42 8.86
N GLN A 77 -2.24 10.68 7.54
CA GLN A 77 -2.84 11.88 6.95
C GLN A 77 -4.37 11.85 6.94
N MET A 78 -4.95 10.72 6.54
CA MET A 78 -6.39 10.42 6.60
C MET A 78 -6.60 9.21 7.50
N PRO A 79 -6.86 9.44 8.79
CA PRO A 79 -6.79 8.39 9.79
C PRO A 79 -7.95 7.42 9.71
N LEU A 80 -7.65 6.19 9.28
CA LEU A 80 -8.52 5.04 9.50
C LEU A 80 -8.66 4.81 11.02
N PRO A 81 -9.88 4.71 11.59
CA PRO A 81 -10.07 4.65 13.04
C PRO A 81 -9.28 3.54 13.75
N HIS A 82 -9.24 2.36 13.13
CA HIS A 82 -8.69 1.14 13.73
C HIS A 82 -7.35 0.70 13.15
N SER A 83 -6.77 1.48 12.24
CA SER A 83 -5.53 1.09 11.55
C SER A 83 -4.63 2.28 11.26
N ARG A 84 -3.31 2.04 11.35
CA ARG A 84 -2.23 2.94 10.93
C ARG A 84 -1.58 2.50 9.61
N GLY A 85 -2.32 1.75 8.79
CA GLY A 85 -1.86 1.25 7.50
C GLY A 85 -1.49 -0.22 7.55
N ILE A 86 -0.53 -0.62 6.73
CA ILE A 86 -0.08 -2.01 6.57
C ILE A 86 1.43 -2.05 6.83
N THR A 87 1.87 -3.10 7.52
CA THR A 87 3.28 -3.45 7.62
C THR A 87 3.55 -4.75 6.88
N GLN A 88 4.81 -5.01 6.59
CA GLN A 88 5.25 -6.12 5.78
C GLN A 88 6.42 -6.83 6.47
N ARG A 89 6.46 -8.15 6.31
CA ARG A 89 7.54 -9.03 6.75
C ARG A 89 8.00 -9.92 5.61
N MET A 90 9.30 -10.17 5.58
CA MET A 90 9.89 -11.14 4.65
C MET A 90 10.06 -12.50 5.33
N ALA A 91 9.71 -13.54 4.60
CA ALA A 91 10.15 -14.91 4.85
C ALA A 91 10.73 -15.47 3.54
N GLY A 92 12.06 -15.57 3.47
CA GLY A 92 12.78 -15.73 2.20
C GLY A 92 12.44 -14.59 1.23
N THR A 93 12.10 -14.93 -0.01
CA THR A 93 11.70 -13.93 -1.02
C THR A 93 10.22 -13.54 -0.94
N HIS A 94 9.43 -14.13 -0.04
CA HIS A 94 8.00 -13.90 0.06
C HIS A 94 7.66 -12.80 1.06
N VAL A 95 6.63 -12.03 0.72
CA VAL A 95 6.13 -10.90 1.50
C VAL A 95 4.85 -11.30 2.21
N TYR A 96 4.81 -11.03 3.50
CA TYR A 96 3.63 -11.19 4.30
C TYR A 96 3.20 -9.82 4.81
N ALA A 97 1.93 -9.50 4.64
CA ALA A 97 1.37 -8.22 5.03
C ALA A 97 0.42 -8.38 6.21
N ALA A 98 0.33 -7.34 7.04
CA ALA A 98 -0.62 -7.28 8.14
C ALA A 98 -1.01 -5.83 8.47
N ALA A 99 -2.24 -5.65 8.97
CA ALA A 99 -2.70 -4.33 9.41
C ALA A 99 -1.98 -3.90 10.68
N ILE A 100 -1.61 -2.62 10.76
CA ILE A 100 -1.10 -2.01 11.99
C ILE A 100 -2.28 -1.52 12.80
N LEU A 101 -2.74 -2.32 13.77
CA LEU A 101 -3.96 -2.04 14.53
C LEU A 101 -3.78 -0.90 15.53
N VAL A 102 -4.85 -0.12 15.71
CA VAL A 102 -4.99 0.85 16.80
C VAL A 102 -5.89 0.24 17.87
N GLU A 103 -5.33 0.00 19.06
CA GLU A 103 -6.07 -0.63 20.17
C GLU A 103 -6.60 0.39 21.19
N SER A 104 -5.95 1.55 21.30
CA SER A 104 -6.35 2.59 22.24
C SER A 104 -7.70 3.18 21.88
N ARG A 105 -8.69 3.04 22.77
CA ARG A 105 -10.03 3.65 22.59
C ARG A 105 -9.95 5.17 22.40
N TYR A 106 -9.06 5.83 23.12
CA TYR A 106 -8.83 7.27 22.98
C TYR A 106 -8.33 7.62 21.57
N GLU A 107 -7.35 6.86 21.07
CA GLU A 107 -6.80 7.10 19.74
C GLU A 107 -7.84 6.80 18.66
N ILE A 108 -8.59 5.70 18.78
CA ILE A 108 -9.69 5.35 17.87
C ILE A 108 -10.70 6.50 17.77
N GLU A 109 -11.12 7.07 18.89
CA GLU A 109 -12.10 8.18 18.86
C GLU A 109 -11.49 9.43 18.21
N ALA A 110 -10.26 9.80 18.58
CA ALA A 110 -9.59 10.95 17.99
C ALA A 110 -9.40 10.80 16.47
N ARG A 111 -9.03 9.60 16.01
CA ARG A 111 -8.93 9.25 14.59
C ARG A 111 -10.29 9.30 13.89
N SER A 112 -11.32 8.78 14.54
CA SER A 112 -12.70 8.81 14.03
C SER A 112 -13.21 10.24 13.83
N VAL A 113 -12.97 11.15 14.78
CA VAL A 113 -13.31 12.58 14.65
C VAL A 113 -12.62 13.19 13.43
N ARG A 114 -11.30 12.97 13.28
CA ARG A 114 -10.55 13.49 12.13
C ARG A 114 -11.09 12.95 10.81
N MET A 115 -11.32 11.63 10.71
CA MET A 115 -11.91 11.01 9.51
C MET A 115 -13.28 11.61 9.16
N ARG A 116 -14.19 11.73 10.14
CA ARG A 116 -15.53 12.32 9.94
C ARG A 116 -15.46 13.76 9.46
N SER A 117 -14.51 14.56 9.95
CA SER A 117 -14.32 15.93 9.49
C SER A 117 -13.71 16.03 8.09
N HIS A 118 -12.85 15.09 7.71
CA HIS A 118 -12.08 15.16 6.46
C HIS A 118 -12.84 14.61 5.25
N LEU A 119 -13.55 13.49 5.44
CA LEU A 119 -14.16 12.72 4.34
C LEU A 119 -15.15 13.54 3.49
N PRO A 120 -16.07 14.36 4.05
CA PRO A 120 -17.00 15.15 3.23
C PRO A 120 -16.28 16.11 2.27
N GLY A 121 -15.24 16.79 2.74
CA GLY A 121 -14.44 17.71 1.92
C GLY A 121 -13.69 16.98 0.81
N PHE A 122 -13.11 15.81 1.11
CA PHE A 122 -12.50 14.95 0.11
C PHE A 122 -13.50 14.58 -0.99
N LEU A 123 -14.70 14.10 -0.63
CA LEU A 123 -15.71 13.66 -1.59
C LEU A 123 -16.23 14.81 -2.46
N GLN A 124 -16.49 15.98 -1.86
CA GLN A 124 -16.91 17.18 -2.60
C GLN A 124 -15.83 17.64 -3.60
N GLY A 125 -14.56 17.57 -3.20
CA GLY A 125 -13.42 17.98 -4.02
C GLY A 125 -12.85 16.88 -4.94
N PHE A 126 -13.39 15.66 -4.91
CA PHE A 126 -12.73 14.47 -5.43
C PHE A 126 -12.30 14.62 -6.89
N LYS A 127 -13.20 15.04 -7.77
CA LYS A 127 -12.90 15.16 -9.21
C LYS A 127 -11.75 16.15 -9.48
N ALA A 128 -11.71 17.27 -8.78
CA ALA A 128 -10.65 18.26 -8.94
C ALA A 128 -9.31 17.73 -8.40
N LEU A 129 -9.34 17.06 -7.24
CA LEU A 129 -8.14 16.42 -6.66
C LEU A 129 -7.60 15.32 -7.56
N TRP A 130 -8.47 14.40 -8.01
CA TRP A 130 -8.14 13.31 -8.93
C TRP A 130 -7.46 13.83 -10.20
N ASN A 131 -8.06 14.82 -10.87
CA ASN A 131 -7.49 15.39 -12.09
C ASN A 131 -6.09 15.98 -11.86
N ARG A 132 -5.85 16.64 -10.72
CA ARG A 132 -4.51 17.15 -10.37
C ARG A 132 -3.52 16.01 -10.17
N ARG A 133 -3.91 14.94 -9.49
CA ARG A 133 -3.03 13.79 -9.22
C ARG A 133 -2.72 12.98 -10.47
N VAL A 134 -3.70 12.76 -11.34
CA VAL A 134 -3.47 12.14 -12.65
C VAL A 134 -2.49 12.98 -13.47
N ALA A 135 -2.68 14.30 -13.52
CA ALA A 135 -1.75 15.18 -14.23
C ALA A 135 -0.32 15.14 -13.65
N GLU A 136 -0.18 15.05 -12.33
CA GLU A 136 1.11 14.89 -11.62
C GLU A 136 1.80 13.59 -12.01
N ILE A 137 1.09 12.46 -11.98
CA ILE A 137 1.60 11.14 -12.39
C ILE A 137 1.97 11.15 -13.88
N ASP A 138 1.08 11.63 -14.75
CA ASP A 138 1.30 11.64 -16.19
C ASP A 138 2.50 12.51 -16.59
N ALA A 139 2.74 13.61 -15.86
CA ALA A 139 3.91 14.46 -16.10
C ALA A 139 5.21 13.72 -15.78
N GLY A 140 5.28 13.05 -14.62
CA GLY A 140 6.44 12.22 -14.25
C GLY A 140 6.63 11.04 -15.20
N TRP A 141 5.55 10.36 -15.58
CA TRP A 141 5.59 9.25 -16.53
C TRP A 141 6.14 9.68 -17.89
N ARG A 142 5.64 10.79 -18.45
CA ARG A 142 6.13 11.35 -19.73
C ARG A 142 7.61 11.72 -19.67
N TYR A 143 8.07 12.24 -18.53
CA TYR A 143 9.50 12.51 -18.33
C TYR A 143 10.34 11.23 -18.46
N PHE A 144 10.01 10.17 -17.73
CA PHE A 144 10.77 8.90 -17.80
C PHE A 144 10.66 8.21 -19.16
N GLN A 145 9.52 8.29 -19.84
CA GLN A 145 9.36 7.76 -21.20
C GLN A 145 10.21 8.50 -22.24
N GLY A 146 10.62 9.74 -21.96
CA GLY A 146 11.46 10.53 -22.86
C GLY A 146 12.96 10.21 -22.75
N ILE A 147 13.37 9.36 -21.82
CA ILE A 147 14.79 9.08 -21.57
C ILE A 147 15.28 7.93 -22.45
N ASP A 148 16.38 8.17 -23.16
CA ASP A 148 17.10 7.12 -23.88
C ASP A 148 18.09 6.42 -22.92
N VAL A 149 17.63 5.31 -22.35
CA VAL A 149 18.40 4.52 -21.37
C VAL A 149 19.66 3.93 -22.00
N GLU A 150 19.63 3.56 -23.29
CA GLU A 150 20.76 2.91 -23.97
C GLU A 150 21.91 3.87 -24.22
N ARG A 151 21.62 5.16 -24.36
CA ARG A 151 22.62 6.22 -24.60
C ARG A 151 23.09 6.91 -23.32
N SER A 152 22.48 6.59 -22.18
CA SER A 152 22.82 7.18 -20.89
C SER A 152 24.10 6.57 -20.32
N SER A 153 24.97 7.40 -19.76
CA SER A 153 26.13 6.95 -18.98
C SER A 153 25.70 6.28 -17.67
N LEU A 154 26.58 5.47 -17.08
CA LEU A 154 26.30 4.80 -15.80
C LEU A 154 25.97 5.78 -14.67
N SER A 155 26.60 6.97 -14.65
CA SER A 155 26.30 8.00 -13.66
C SER A 155 24.90 8.59 -13.86
N GLU A 156 24.48 8.80 -15.11
CA GLU A 156 23.13 9.28 -15.43
C GLU A 156 22.08 8.23 -15.06
N LEU A 157 22.36 6.95 -15.34
CA LEU A 157 21.50 5.83 -14.93
C LEU A 157 21.35 5.76 -13.40
N GLY A 158 22.43 6.01 -12.65
CA GLY A 158 22.40 6.07 -11.19
C GLY A 158 21.50 7.19 -10.66
N THR A 159 21.62 8.39 -11.21
CA THR A 159 20.74 9.52 -10.88
C THR A 159 19.29 9.21 -11.24
N MET A 160 19.05 8.70 -12.44
CA MET A 160 17.72 8.34 -12.93
C MET A 160 17.04 7.29 -12.05
N LEU A 161 17.78 6.30 -11.54
CA LEU A 161 17.24 5.31 -10.61
C LEU A 161 16.74 5.96 -9.31
N ALA A 162 17.50 6.90 -8.76
CA ALA A 162 17.09 7.63 -7.56
C ALA A 162 15.82 8.48 -7.80
N GLU A 163 15.75 9.14 -8.95
CA GLU A 163 14.56 9.91 -9.37
C GLU A 163 13.35 9.01 -9.59
N ALA A 164 13.53 7.86 -10.26
CA ALA A 164 12.48 6.89 -10.51
C ALA A 164 11.92 6.30 -9.20
N ARG A 165 12.77 6.01 -8.20
CA ARG A 165 12.32 5.58 -6.87
C ARG A 165 11.46 6.63 -6.19
N ARG A 166 11.88 7.90 -6.20
CA ARG A 166 11.09 9.01 -5.62
C ARG A 166 9.77 9.22 -6.33
N TYR A 167 9.76 9.10 -7.66
CA TYR A 167 8.53 9.15 -8.44
C TYR A 167 7.58 7.99 -8.10
N ALA A 168 8.10 6.76 -8.01
CA ALA A 168 7.31 5.59 -7.65
C ALA A 168 6.71 5.71 -6.23
N GLN A 169 7.52 6.15 -5.27
CA GLN A 169 7.06 6.48 -3.92
C GLN A 169 5.91 7.47 -3.95
N ARG A 170 6.07 8.61 -4.65
CA ARG A 170 5.03 9.63 -4.76
C ARG A 170 3.76 9.13 -5.44
N ALA A 171 3.89 8.32 -6.49
CA ALA A 171 2.75 7.70 -7.17
C ALA A 171 1.95 6.79 -6.21
N PHE A 172 2.63 6.08 -5.30
CA PHE A 172 1.96 5.26 -4.29
C PHE A 172 1.36 6.07 -3.14
N GLU A 173 1.98 7.18 -2.72
CA GLU A 173 1.32 8.12 -1.80
C GLU A 173 -0.01 8.60 -2.38
N ILE A 174 -0.03 8.96 -3.66
CA ILE A 174 -1.25 9.35 -4.39
C ILE A 174 -2.24 8.19 -4.48
N HIS A 175 -1.76 6.98 -4.80
CA HIS A 175 -2.59 5.80 -4.87
C HIS A 175 -3.36 5.59 -3.56
N PHE A 176 -2.68 5.62 -2.42
CA PHE A 176 -3.32 5.46 -1.11
C PHE A 176 -4.17 6.67 -0.73
N GLU A 177 -3.73 7.91 -1.04
CA GLU A 177 -4.51 9.16 -0.85
C GLU A 177 -5.90 9.06 -1.49
N MET A 178 -6.01 8.40 -2.65
CA MET A 178 -7.30 8.14 -3.29
C MET A 178 -7.99 6.89 -2.73
N MET A 179 -7.25 5.80 -2.56
CA MET A 179 -7.84 4.49 -2.25
C MET A 179 -8.49 4.48 -0.86
N TYR A 180 -7.84 5.01 0.18
CA TYR A 180 -8.35 4.90 1.55
C TYR A 180 -9.68 5.64 1.77
N PRO A 181 -9.85 6.90 1.33
CA PRO A 181 -11.15 7.56 1.44
C PRO A 181 -12.25 6.88 0.62
N LEU A 182 -11.93 6.41 -0.59
CA LEU A 182 -12.90 5.70 -1.43
C LEU A 182 -13.31 4.37 -0.80
N LEU A 183 -12.36 3.62 -0.22
CA LEU A 183 -12.62 2.39 0.51
C LEU A 183 -13.47 2.66 1.76
N ALA A 184 -13.11 3.65 2.56
CA ALA A 184 -13.88 4.04 3.74
C ALA A 184 -15.32 4.44 3.39
N ASN A 185 -15.49 5.23 2.31
CA ASN A 185 -16.80 5.61 1.81
C ASN A 185 -17.61 4.42 1.30
N HIS A 186 -16.97 3.50 0.57
CA HIS A 186 -17.60 2.28 0.07
C HIS A 186 -18.07 1.35 1.21
N LEU A 187 -17.23 1.16 2.22
CA LEU A 187 -17.57 0.36 3.41
C LEU A 187 -18.70 1.01 4.21
N GLY A 188 -18.66 2.34 4.39
CA GLY A 188 -19.72 3.10 5.05
C GLY A 188 -21.06 2.97 4.32
N PHE A 189 -21.06 3.11 2.99
CA PHE A 189 -22.26 2.92 2.17
C PHE A 189 -22.80 1.48 2.26
N THR A 190 -21.93 0.48 2.23
CA THR A 190 -22.31 -0.94 2.37
C THR A 190 -22.93 -1.22 3.74
N GLY A 191 -22.38 -0.64 4.80
CA GLY A 191 -22.95 -0.69 6.15
C GLY A 191 -24.36 -0.10 6.20
N MET A 192 -24.54 1.10 5.64
CA MET A 192 -25.85 1.76 5.56
C MET A 192 -26.88 0.93 4.77
N CYS A 193 -26.50 0.34 3.62
CA CYS A 193 -27.38 -0.56 2.88
C CYS A 193 -27.82 -1.75 3.74
N THR A 194 -26.89 -2.35 4.48
CA THR A 194 -27.15 -3.49 5.37
C THR A 194 -28.14 -3.10 6.48
N GLU A 195 -27.96 -1.94 7.10
CA GLU A 195 -28.87 -1.42 8.14
C GLU A 195 -30.29 -1.16 7.61
N LEU A 196 -30.41 -0.76 6.33
CA LEU A 196 -31.68 -0.54 5.66
C LEU A 196 -32.31 -1.82 5.08
N GLY A 197 -31.70 -2.99 5.27
CA GLY A 197 -32.17 -4.26 4.71
C GLY A 197 -32.04 -4.35 3.18
N LEU A 198 -31.21 -3.50 2.57
CA LEU A 198 -30.91 -3.51 1.14
C LEU A 198 -29.77 -4.50 0.86
N PRO A 199 -29.79 -5.19 -0.30
CA PRO A 199 -28.66 -6.01 -0.70
C PRO A 199 -27.40 -5.14 -0.84
N PRO A 200 -26.21 -5.68 -0.52
CA PRO A 200 -24.97 -4.95 -0.71
C PRO A 200 -24.79 -4.59 -2.20
N PRO A 201 -24.09 -3.49 -2.51
CA PRO A 201 -23.85 -3.11 -3.90
C PRO A 201 -23.19 -4.28 -4.66
N PRO A 202 -23.63 -4.56 -5.90
CA PRO A 202 -23.11 -5.67 -6.68
C PRO A 202 -21.59 -5.51 -6.85
N ARG A 203 -20.85 -6.62 -6.82
CA ARG A 203 -19.44 -6.59 -7.19
C ARG A 203 -19.33 -6.03 -8.61
N PRO A 204 -18.34 -5.16 -8.89
CA PRO A 204 -18.08 -4.76 -10.26
C PRO A 204 -17.89 -6.04 -11.12
N PRO A 205 -18.44 -6.06 -12.34
CA PRO A 205 -18.26 -7.20 -13.22
C PRO A 205 -16.76 -7.46 -13.40
N ARG A 206 -16.39 -8.74 -13.52
CA ARG A 206 -15.02 -9.09 -13.91
C ARG A 206 -14.72 -8.34 -15.22
N PRO A 207 -13.49 -7.84 -15.43
CA PRO A 207 -13.11 -7.19 -16.70
C PRO A 207 -13.44 -8.03 -17.94
N ASP A 208 -13.53 -9.35 -17.75
CA ASP A 208 -13.76 -10.36 -18.79
C ASP A 208 -15.23 -10.85 -18.84
N ALA A 209 -16.13 -10.26 -18.06
CA ALA A 209 -17.54 -10.65 -18.09
C ALA A 209 -18.21 -10.06 -19.35
N PRO A 210 -18.84 -10.88 -20.20
CA PRO A 210 -19.53 -10.37 -21.38
C PRO A 210 -20.65 -9.41 -20.96
N VAL A 211 -20.65 -8.21 -21.55
CA VAL A 211 -21.72 -7.22 -21.38
C VAL A 211 -22.97 -7.79 -22.05
N VAL A 212 -23.87 -8.38 -21.25
CA VAL A 212 -25.20 -8.76 -21.72
C VAL A 212 -26.04 -7.49 -21.72
N LEU A 213 -26.19 -6.88 -22.89
CA LEU A 213 -27.21 -5.85 -23.09
C LEU A 213 -28.59 -6.52 -23.06
N PRO A 214 -29.58 -5.93 -22.36
CA PRO A 214 -30.94 -6.45 -22.37
C PRO A 214 -31.56 -6.35 -23.78
N PRO A 215 -32.56 -7.18 -24.08
CA PRO A 215 -33.21 -7.27 -25.39
C PRO A 215 -33.93 -5.98 -25.80
#